data_AF-A0A963EW90-F1
#
_entry.id   AF-A0A963EW90-F1
#
_cell.length_a   1.000
_cell.length_b   1.000
_cell.length_c   1.000
_cell.angle_alpha   90.00
_cell.angle_beta   90.00
_cell.angle_gamma   90.00
#
_symmetry.space_group_name_H-M   'P 1'
#
loop_
_entity.id
_entity.type
_entity.pdbx_description
1 polymer ?
#
loop_
_entity_poly.entity_id
_entity_poly.type
_entity_poly.pdbx_seq_one_letter_code
_entity_poly.pdbx_strand_id
1 'polypeptide(L)'
;NAMLRDGSLREAAAACGIPMLLYEAGEALRFNEIAIRAGVYGILNVMRTMQMLPAVKSRKRAHAEPFVARSSTWVRASASGLFRKVSSLGSRVKKGEVIGLIDAPFTGQETEVTAAASGIIIGCAELPLVNEGEALFHIARFEDVREVAQHVESMQSLHDPDENSPSVLIHSEPPIV
;
A
#
# COMPACT_ATOMS: atom_id res chain seq x y z
N ASN A 1 -14.50 8.62 -0.43
CA ASN A 1 -14.66 7.42 0.42
C ASN A 1 -15.36 6.34 -0.36
N ALA A 2 -14.83 5.12 -0.34
CA ALA A 2 -15.52 3.96 -0.89
C ALA A 2 -16.88 3.79 -0.18
N MET A 3 -17.91 3.41 -0.92
CA MET A 3 -19.22 3.13 -0.33
C MET A 3 -19.11 2.00 0.69
N LEU A 4 -19.93 2.05 1.76
CA LEU A 4 -20.07 0.93 2.67
C LEU A 4 -20.55 -0.27 1.87
N ARG A 5 -19.86 -1.40 2.03
CA ARG A 5 -20.22 -2.66 1.38
C ARG A 5 -21.12 -3.44 2.33
N ASP A 6 -22.27 -3.86 1.81
CA ASP A 6 -23.21 -4.72 2.51
C ASP A 6 -22.52 -5.99 3.03
N GLY A 7 -22.79 -6.35 4.28
CA GLY A 7 -22.21 -7.49 5.00
C GLY A 7 -20.76 -7.31 5.43
N SER A 8 -20.17 -6.13 5.29
CA SER A 8 -18.78 -5.89 5.70
C SER A 8 -18.66 -5.56 7.19
N LEU A 9 -17.50 -5.88 7.78
CA LEU A 9 -17.18 -5.47 9.16
C LEU A 9 -17.28 -3.94 9.34
N ARG A 10 -16.95 -3.17 8.31
CA ARG A 10 -17.04 -1.71 8.32
C ARG A 10 -18.48 -1.22 8.44
N GLU A 11 -19.40 -1.85 7.72
CA GLU A 11 -20.82 -1.54 7.84
C GLU A 11 -21.34 -1.87 9.24
N ALA A 12 -21.02 -3.06 9.76
CA ALA A 12 -21.43 -3.45 11.12
C ALA A 12 -20.91 -2.49 12.20
N ALA A 13 -19.64 -2.08 12.12
CA ALA A 13 -19.07 -1.10 13.04
C ALA A 13 -19.74 0.28 12.91
N ALA A 14 -19.99 0.74 11.68
CA ALA A 14 -20.67 2.00 11.42
C ALA A 14 -22.11 2.01 11.95
N ALA A 15 -22.84 0.90 11.82
CA ALA A 15 -24.19 0.75 12.37
C ALA A 15 -24.23 0.88 13.90
N CYS A 16 -23.14 0.50 14.58
CA CYS A 16 -22.97 0.68 16.02
C CYS A 16 -22.36 2.05 16.41
N GLY A 17 -22.11 2.95 15.47
CA GLY A 17 -21.46 4.24 15.73
C GLY A 17 -20.00 4.13 16.16
N ILE A 18 -19.32 3.00 15.87
CA ILE A 18 -17.94 2.75 16.25
C ILE A 18 -17.01 3.23 15.12
N PRO A 19 -16.08 4.18 15.39
CA PRO A 19 -15.10 4.61 14.41
C PRO A 19 -14.18 3.46 13.98
N MET A 20 -13.88 3.40 12.69
CA MET A 20 -12.99 2.38 12.12
C MET A 20 -11.91 3.02 11.26
N LEU A 21 -10.68 2.54 11.44
CA LEU A 21 -9.57 2.79 10.54
C LEU A 21 -9.15 1.46 9.92
N LEU A 22 -9.05 1.41 8.59
CA LEU A 22 -8.52 0.26 7.88
C LEU A 22 -7.07 0.54 7.49
N TYR A 23 -6.19 -0.40 7.83
CA TYR A 23 -4.79 -0.39 7.42
C TYR A 23 -4.59 -1.50 6.37
N GLU A 24 -4.17 -1.11 5.18
CA GLU A 24 -3.80 -2.01 4.08
C GLU A 24 -2.31 -1.80 3.81
N ALA A 25 -1.49 -2.84 3.96
CA ALA A 25 -0.07 -2.80 3.68
C ALA A 25 0.50 -4.18 3.42
N GLY A 26 1.52 -4.24 2.54
CA GLY A 26 2.14 -5.49 2.12
C GLY A 26 1.32 -6.23 1.05
N GLU A 27 1.71 -7.47 0.81
CA GLU A 27 1.08 -8.38 -0.15
C GLU A 27 0.58 -9.65 0.54
N ALA A 28 -0.32 -10.37 -0.11
CA ALA A 28 -0.84 -11.62 0.42
C ALA A 28 0.28 -12.67 0.51
N LEU A 29 0.21 -13.52 1.55
CA LEU A 29 1.08 -14.70 1.73
C LEU A 29 2.59 -14.41 1.84
N ARG A 30 2.99 -13.16 2.13
CA ARG A 30 4.38 -12.81 2.41
C ARG A 30 4.50 -11.93 3.65
N PHE A 31 5.63 -12.04 4.33
CA PHE A 31 6.00 -11.07 5.35
C PHE A 31 6.63 -9.85 4.68
N ASN A 32 6.12 -8.68 5.02
CA ASN A 32 6.69 -7.40 4.63
C ASN A 32 7.05 -6.65 5.92
N GLU A 33 8.34 -6.65 6.26
CA GLU A 33 8.84 -6.11 7.54
C GLU A 33 8.50 -4.63 7.72
N ILE A 34 8.61 -3.84 6.63
CA ILE A 34 8.23 -2.42 6.61
C ILE A 34 6.75 -2.25 6.98
N ALA A 35 5.86 -3.00 6.33
CA ALA A 35 4.42 -2.97 6.57
C ALA A 35 4.06 -3.42 7.99
N ILE A 36 4.73 -4.46 8.49
CA ILE A 36 4.52 -4.99 9.84
C ILE A 36 4.91 -3.94 10.88
N ARG A 37 6.13 -3.38 10.79
CA ARG A 37 6.63 -2.35 11.70
C ARG A 37 5.73 -1.13 11.69
N ALA A 38 5.42 -0.59 10.50
CA ALA A 38 4.54 0.56 10.37
C ALA A 38 3.15 0.29 10.99
N GLY A 39 2.60 -0.91 10.80
CA GLY A 39 1.33 -1.32 11.40
C GLY A 39 1.37 -1.38 12.93
N VAL A 40 2.40 -2.01 13.51
CA VAL A 40 2.60 -2.08 14.96
C VAL A 40 2.77 -0.68 15.55
N TYR A 41 3.60 0.17 14.94
CA TYR A 41 3.77 1.56 15.36
C TYR A 41 2.45 2.35 15.30
N GLY A 42 1.67 2.17 14.22
CA GLY A 42 0.37 2.79 14.04
C GLY A 42 -0.61 2.42 15.16
N ILE A 43 -0.75 1.12 15.46
CA ILE A 43 -1.64 0.62 16.51
C ILE A 43 -1.23 1.19 17.88
N LEU A 44 0.05 1.16 18.23
CA LEU A 44 0.55 1.70 19.49
C LEU A 44 0.29 3.21 19.61
N ASN A 45 0.39 3.96 18.51
CA ASN A 45 0.08 5.39 18.49
C ASN A 45 -1.42 5.67 18.66
N VAL A 46 -2.30 4.86 18.04
CA VAL A 46 -3.75 4.96 18.24
C VAL A 46 -4.09 4.67 19.71
N MET A 47 -3.58 3.57 20.28
CA MET A 47 -3.83 3.22 21.68
C MET A 47 -3.36 4.32 22.65
N ARG A 48 -2.19 4.93 22.41
CA ARG A 48 -1.71 6.07 23.21
C ARG A 48 -2.59 7.30 23.06
N THR A 49 -3.04 7.60 21.84
CA THR A 49 -3.96 8.73 21.57
C THR A 49 -5.29 8.53 22.30
N MET A 50 -5.76 7.29 22.38
CA MET A 50 -6.95 6.89 23.15
C MET A 50 -6.67 6.70 24.66
N GLN A 51 -5.48 7.05 25.14
CA GLN A 51 -5.06 6.96 26.55
C GLN A 51 -5.10 5.53 27.12
N MET A 52 -5.07 4.51 26.27
CA MET A 52 -4.99 3.10 26.68
C MET A 52 -3.59 2.68 27.11
N LEU A 53 -2.56 3.44 26.70
CA LEU A 53 -1.15 3.21 27.01
C LEU A 53 -0.51 4.49 27.58
N PRO A 54 0.51 4.37 28.46
CA PRO A 54 1.23 5.52 28.97
C PRO A 54 1.88 6.36 27.86
N ALA A 55 1.89 7.67 28.06
CA ALA A 55 2.61 8.59 27.18
C ALA A 55 4.12 8.31 27.24
N VAL A 56 4.78 8.35 26.08
CA VAL A 56 6.23 8.21 25.98
C VAL A 56 6.84 9.62 25.94
N LYS A 57 7.98 9.82 26.62
CA LYS A 57 8.81 11.02 26.45
C LYS A 57 9.47 10.99 25.06
N SER A 58 8.69 11.27 24.03
CA SER A 58 9.19 11.35 22.66
C SER A 58 9.62 12.77 22.33
N ARG A 59 10.71 12.95 21.57
CA ARG A 59 10.95 14.20 20.85
C ARG A 59 9.71 14.44 20.00
N LYS A 60 9.07 15.61 20.12
CA LYS A 60 7.95 16.01 19.26
C LYS A 60 8.36 15.81 17.80
N ARG A 61 8.03 14.67 17.21
CA ARG A 61 8.06 14.51 15.75
C ARG A 61 6.96 15.45 15.26
N ALA A 62 7.30 16.29 14.28
CA ALA A 62 6.29 17.11 13.63
C ALA A 62 5.18 16.18 13.16
N HIS A 63 3.94 16.51 13.51
CA HIS A 63 2.79 15.82 12.94
C HIS A 63 2.79 16.16 11.45
N ALA A 64 3.23 15.24 10.61
CA ALA A 64 3.06 15.38 9.18
C ALA A 64 1.56 15.32 8.89
N GLU A 65 1.04 16.28 8.13
CA GLU A 65 -0.35 16.19 7.69
C GLU A 65 -0.49 15.00 6.73
N PRO A 66 -1.51 14.14 6.93
CA PRO A 66 -1.71 12.99 6.07
C PRO A 66 -2.18 13.44 4.69
N PHE A 67 -1.63 12.84 3.64
CA PHE A 67 -2.13 13.03 2.29
C PHE A 67 -3.47 12.30 2.10
N VAL A 68 -4.47 13.01 1.58
CA VAL A 68 -5.82 12.46 1.38
C VAL A 68 -6.14 12.40 -0.11
N ALA A 69 -6.17 11.19 -0.66
CA ALA A 69 -6.73 10.94 -1.98
C ALA A 69 -8.26 10.87 -1.89
N ARG A 70 -8.96 11.83 -2.50
CA ARG A 70 -10.43 11.84 -2.52
C ARG A 70 -11.04 10.95 -3.59
N SER A 71 -10.26 10.53 -4.58
CA SER A 71 -10.69 9.64 -5.64
C SER A 71 -9.58 8.68 -6.06
N SER A 72 -9.97 7.51 -6.56
CA SER A 72 -9.07 6.51 -7.10
C SER A 72 -9.78 5.70 -8.18
N THR A 73 -9.03 5.00 -9.02
CA THR A 73 -9.58 4.20 -10.12
C THR A 73 -8.80 2.90 -10.29
N TRP A 74 -9.51 1.82 -10.58
CA TRP A 74 -8.90 0.55 -10.95
C TRP A 74 -8.64 0.52 -12.46
N VAL A 75 -7.45 0.08 -12.86
CA VAL A 75 -7.14 -0.36 -14.22
C VAL A 75 -7.34 -1.87 -14.26
N ARG A 76 -8.10 -2.33 -15.25
CA ARG A 76 -8.55 -3.72 -15.39
C ARG A 76 -7.89 -4.35 -16.60
N ALA A 77 -7.62 -5.65 -16.53
CA ALA A 77 -7.13 -6.42 -17.66
C ALA A 77 -8.16 -6.40 -18.80
N SER A 78 -7.75 -5.96 -19.99
CA SER A 78 -8.60 -5.97 -21.19
C SER A 78 -8.59 -7.31 -21.92
N ALA A 79 -7.69 -8.22 -21.53
CA ALA A 79 -7.56 -9.57 -22.07
C ALA A 79 -6.91 -10.48 -21.02
N SER A 80 -7.09 -11.79 -21.16
CA SER A 80 -6.37 -12.80 -20.38
C SER A 80 -4.97 -13.05 -20.95
N GLY A 81 -3.99 -13.32 -20.09
CA GLY A 81 -2.63 -13.63 -20.55
C GLY A 81 -1.57 -13.52 -19.47
N LEU A 82 -0.31 -13.41 -19.91
CA LEU A 82 0.83 -13.17 -19.05
C LEU A 82 1.03 -11.67 -18.86
N PHE A 83 0.73 -11.18 -17.66
CA PHE A 83 0.90 -9.80 -17.26
C PHE A 83 2.34 -9.51 -16.81
N ARG A 84 2.93 -8.48 -17.43
CA ARG A 84 4.22 -7.90 -17.06
C ARG A 84 4.02 -6.46 -16.64
N LYS A 85 4.47 -6.14 -15.43
CA LYS A 85 4.42 -4.78 -14.89
C LYS A 85 5.57 -3.95 -15.44
N VAL A 86 5.26 -2.72 -15.84
CA VAL A 86 6.26 -1.70 -16.21
C VAL A 86 6.43 -0.70 -15.07
N SER A 87 5.33 -0.34 -14.40
CA SER A 87 5.34 0.55 -13.23
C SER A 87 5.13 -0.23 -11.93
N SER A 88 5.76 0.24 -10.85
CA SER A 88 5.70 -0.37 -9.52
C SER A 88 4.72 0.35 -8.57
N LEU A 89 4.40 -0.31 -7.46
CA LEU A 89 3.68 0.31 -6.34
C LEU A 89 4.42 1.57 -5.86
N GLY A 90 3.69 2.64 -5.54
CA GLY A 90 4.25 3.95 -5.17
C GLY A 90 4.66 4.82 -6.37
N SER A 91 4.74 4.28 -7.58
CA SER A 91 5.09 5.06 -8.77
C SER A 91 4.05 6.11 -9.10
N ARG A 92 4.53 7.28 -9.53
CA ARG A 92 3.71 8.33 -10.14
C ARG A 92 3.54 8.08 -11.63
N VAL A 93 2.31 8.11 -12.10
CA VAL A 93 1.94 7.87 -13.51
C VAL A 93 1.07 9.00 -14.06
N LYS A 94 1.11 9.18 -15.39
CA LYS A 94 0.24 10.09 -16.13
C LYS A 94 -0.86 9.32 -16.85
N LYS A 95 -2.04 9.94 -17.02
CA LYS A 95 -3.10 9.35 -17.85
C LYS A 95 -2.57 9.00 -19.25
N GLY A 96 -2.82 7.78 -19.70
CA GLY A 96 -2.37 7.24 -20.99
C GLY A 96 -0.96 6.68 -21.01
N GLU A 97 -0.21 6.77 -19.91
CA GLU A 97 1.11 6.14 -19.77
C GLU A 97 0.97 4.61 -19.75
N VAL A 98 1.86 3.90 -20.45
CA VAL A 98 1.90 2.43 -20.42
C VAL A 98 2.52 2.00 -19.10
N ILE A 99 1.74 1.28 -18.30
CA ILE A 99 2.10 0.84 -16.94
C ILE A 99 2.27 -0.68 -16.83
N GLY A 100 1.88 -1.41 -17.87
CA GLY A 100 2.07 -2.86 -17.98
C GLY A 100 1.72 -3.39 -19.37
N LEU A 101 1.95 -4.68 -19.58
CA LEU A 101 1.73 -5.40 -20.83
C LEU A 101 1.07 -6.74 -20.52
N ILE A 102 0.15 -7.21 -21.37
CA ILE A 102 -0.44 -8.54 -21.29
C ILE A 102 -0.10 -9.29 -22.58
N ASP A 103 0.69 -10.36 -22.47
CA ASP A 103 1.05 -11.22 -23.59
C ASP A 103 0.09 -12.41 -23.69
N ALA A 104 -0.51 -12.59 -24.86
CA ALA A 104 -1.32 -13.76 -25.17
C ALA A 104 -0.42 -14.88 -25.73
N PRO A 105 -0.13 -15.96 -24.97
CA PRO A 105 0.91 -16.93 -25.32
C PRO A 105 0.64 -17.70 -26.62
N PHE A 106 -0.62 -17.86 -27.00
CA PHE A 106 -1.00 -18.64 -28.20
C PHE A 106 -1.15 -17.79 -29.46
N THR A 107 -1.43 -16.50 -29.32
CA THR A 107 -1.65 -15.60 -30.46
C THR A 107 -0.45 -14.70 -30.74
N GLY A 108 0.48 -14.57 -29.78
CA GLY A 108 1.60 -13.65 -29.85
C GLY A 108 1.19 -12.17 -29.81
N GLN A 109 -0.08 -11.89 -29.48
CA GLN A 109 -0.56 -10.52 -29.34
C GLN A 109 -0.13 -9.97 -27.97
N GLU A 110 0.43 -8.76 -28.00
CA GLU A 110 0.74 -7.99 -26.80
C GLU A 110 -0.31 -6.88 -26.67
N THR A 111 -0.87 -6.73 -25.48
CA THR A 111 -1.86 -5.70 -25.17
C THR A 111 -1.30 -4.75 -24.12
N GLU A 112 -1.25 -3.46 -24.45
CA GLU A 112 -0.81 -2.42 -23.51
C GLU A 112 -1.84 -2.17 -22.42
N VAL A 113 -1.36 -2.12 -21.18
CA VAL A 113 -2.14 -1.66 -20.01
C VAL A 113 -1.76 -0.21 -19.74
N THR A 114 -2.70 0.71 -19.95
CA THR A 114 -2.46 2.15 -19.80
C THR A 114 -3.12 2.73 -18.55
N ALA A 115 -2.51 3.75 -17.96
CA ALA A 115 -3.04 4.44 -16.80
C ALA A 115 -4.33 5.20 -17.12
N ALA A 116 -5.43 4.83 -16.46
CA ALA A 116 -6.73 5.49 -16.66
C ALA A 116 -6.78 6.94 -16.14
N ALA A 117 -5.89 7.31 -15.22
CA ALA A 117 -5.76 8.65 -14.66
C ALA A 117 -4.32 8.93 -14.22
N SER A 118 -3.96 10.22 -14.12
CA SER A 118 -2.72 10.63 -13.46
C SER A 118 -2.84 10.49 -11.94
N GLY A 119 -1.79 9.99 -11.28
CA GLY A 119 -1.81 9.74 -9.84
C GLY A 119 -0.64 8.89 -9.35
N ILE A 120 -0.82 8.26 -8.19
CA ILE A 120 0.12 7.30 -7.60
C ILE A 120 -0.50 5.90 -7.64
N ILE A 121 0.28 4.89 -8.03
CA ILE A 121 -0.13 3.49 -7.93
C ILE A 121 -0.11 3.08 -6.45
N ILE A 122 -1.28 2.73 -5.89
CA ILE A 122 -1.47 2.31 -4.50
C ILE A 122 -1.89 0.84 -4.36
N GLY A 123 -2.08 0.15 -5.47
CA GLY A 123 -2.35 -1.29 -5.51
C GLY A 123 -1.92 -1.88 -6.84
N CYS A 124 -1.45 -3.12 -6.82
CA CYS A 124 -0.90 -3.78 -8.00
C CYS A 124 -1.10 -5.29 -7.93
N ALA A 125 -1.42 -5.93 -9.06
CA ALA A 125 -1.44 -7.38 -9.17
C ALA A 125 -0.02 -7.95 -9.16
N GLU A 126 0.21 -8.99 -8.36
CA GLU A 126 1.51 -9.67 -8.26
C GLU A 126 1.57 -10.98 -9.06
N LEU A 127 0.42 -11.58 -9.38
CA LEU A 127 0.38 -12.80 -10.16
C LEU A 127 0.62 -12.49 -11.66
N PRO A 128 1.59 -13.17 -12.30
CA PRO A 128 1.83 -12.99 -13.73
C PRO A 128 0.69 -13.49 -14.60
N LEU A 129 -0.07 -14.50 -14.17
CA LEU A 129 -1.23 -14.99 -14.93
C LEU A 129 -2.47 -14.19 -14.52
N VAL A 130 -3.11 -13.53 -15.49
CA VAL A 130 -4.30 -12.71 -15.25
C VAL A 130 -5.43 -13.08 -16.20
N ASN A 131 -6.66 -12.84 -15.75
CA ASN A 131 -7.87 -13.00 -16.57
C ASN A 131 -8.43 -11.63 -16.99
N GLU A 132 -9.15 -11.60 -18.11
CA GLU A 132 -9.92 -10.42 -18.52
C GLU A 132 -10.84 -9.95 -17.37
N GLY A 133 -10.86 -8.64 -17.13
CA GLY A 133 -11.61 -8.01 -16.03
C GLY A 133 -10.91 -8.03 -14.66
N GLU A 134 -9.77 -8.70 -14.53
CA GLU A 134 -9.00 -8.70 -13.28
C GLU A 134 -8.42 -7.32 -12.95
N ALA A 135 -8.30 -7.01 -11.66
CA ALA A 135 -7.75 -5.74 -11.18
C ALA A 135 -6.22 -5.76 -11.26
N LEU A 136 -5.63 -4.93 -12.13
CA LEU A 136 -4.18 -4.90 -12.35
C LEU A 136 -3.50 -3.79 -11.55
N PHE A 137 -4.08 -2.59 -11.55
CA PHE A 137 -3.53 -1.44 -10.83
C PHE A 137 -4.64 -0.62 -10.16
N HIS A 138 -4.36 -0.08 -8.98
CA HIS A 138 -5.20 0.90 -8.30
C HIS A 138 -4.47 2.23 -8.27
N ILE A 139 -5.03 3.26 -8.90
CA ILE A 139 -4.41 4.59 -9.00
C ILE A 139 -5.17 5.56 -8.12
N ALA A 140 -4.49 6.11 -7.12
CA ALA A 140 -4.99 7.20 -6.28
C ALA A 140 -4.69 8.56 -6.91
N ARG A 141 -5.69 9.45 -6.93
CA ARG A 141 -5.59 10.79 -7.51
C ARG A 141 -5.43 11.81 -6.39
N PHE A 142 -4.35 12.58 -6.47
CA PHE A 142 -4.00 13.64 -5.52
C PHE A 142 -4.02 15.01 -6.21
N GLU A 143 -4.29 16.06 -5.44
CA GLU A 143 -4.17 17.45 -5.92
C GLU A 143 -2.68 17.82 -6.14
N ASP A 144 -1.80 17.43 -5.21
CA ASP A 144 -0.34 17.47 -5.39
C ASP A 144 0.26 16.06 -5.40
N VAL A 145 0.66 15.59 -6.58
CA VAL A 145 1.19 14.23 -6.78
C VAL A 145 2.70 14.15 -6.50
N ARG A 146 3.43 15.28 -6.48
CA ARG A 146 4.89 15.29 -6.31
C ARG A 146 5.26 15.07 -4.86
N GLU A 147 4.63 15.83 -3.97
CA GLU A 147 4.90 15.76 -2.52
C GLU A 147 4.57 14.37 -1.96
N VAL A 148 3.46 13.79 -2.42
CA VAL A 148 3.03 12.44 -2.03
C VAL A 148 4.08 11.39 -2.39
N ALA A 149 4.61 11.43 -3.61
CA ALA A 149 5.61 10.45 -4.05
C ALA A 149 6.88 10.50 -3.18
N GLN A 150 7.37 11.70 -2.88
CA GLN A 150 8.52 11.90 -1.98
C GLN A 150 8.23 11.39 -0.56
N HIS A 151 7.01 11.59 -0.07
CA HIS A 151 6.61 11.11 1.24
C HIS A 151 6.53 9.57 1.30
N VAL A 152 6.06 8.92 0.24
CA VAL A 152 6.04 7.44 0.14
C VAL A 152 7.46 6.88 0.18
N GLU A 153 8.39 7.48 -0.58
CA GLU A 153 9.80 7.10 -0.55
C GLU A 153 10.42 7.28 0.85
N SER A 154 10.17 8.43 1.50
CA SER A 154 10.65 8.69 2.86
C SER A 154 10.06 7.74 3.90
N MET A 155 8.81 7.30 3.72
CA MET A 155 8.16 6.34 4.62
C MET A 155 8.77 4.95 4.51
N GLN A 156 9.15 4.53 3.30
CA GLN A 156 9.85 3.27 3.07
C GLN A 156 11.21 3.27 3.77
N SER A 157 12.00 4.34 3.60
CA SER A 157 13.32 4.45 4.22
C SER A 157 13.24 4.47 5.76
N LEU A 158 12.27 5.21 6.32
CA LEU A 158 12.06 5.28 7.79
C LEU A 158 11.78 3.93 8.45
N HIS A 159 11.22 2.97 7.71
CA HIS A 159 10.83 1.67 8.23
C HIS A 159 11.72 0.54 7.71
N ASP A 160 12.74 0.87 6.92
CA ASP A 160 13.71 -0.09 6.41
C ASP A 160 14.51 -0.70 7.58
N PRO A 161 14.55 -2.04 7.71
CA PRO A 161 15.31 -2.70 8.75
C PRO A 161 16.83 -2.41 8.70
N ASP A 162 17.38 -2.14 7.51
CA ASP A 162 18.82 -1.94 7.33
C ASP A 162 19.25 -0.50 7.72
N GLU A 163 18.39 0.49 7.50
CA GLU A 163 18.68 1.88 7.89
C GLU A 163 18.40 2.18 9.36
N ASN A 164 17.53 1.38 10.01
CA ASN A 164 17.05 1.63 11.37
C ASN A 164 17.53 0.60 12.41
N SER A 165 18.59 -0.15 12.09
CA SER A 165 19.25 -1.05 13.03
C SER A 165 20.09 -0.23 14.04
N PRO A 166 19.69 -0.09 15.32
CA PRO A 166 20.67 0.23 16.34
C PRO A 166 21.68 -0.93 16.33
N SER A 167 22.97 -0.61 16.23
CA SER A 167 24.08 -1.56 16.31
C SER A 167 23.75 -2.69 17.28
N VAL A 168 23.42 -3.87 16.73
CA VAL A 168 22.99 -5.02 17.53
C VAL A 168 24.18 -5.43 18.39
N LEU A 169 24.08 -5.15 19.69
CA LEU A 169 24.91 -5.80 20.70
C LEU A 169 24.67 -7.29 20.56
N ILE A 170 25.72 -8.02 20.17
CA ILE A 170 25.74 -9.47 20.06
C ILE A 170 25.42 -10.05 21.44
N HIS A 171 24.16 -10.40 21.68
CA HIS A 171 23.78 -11.28 22.76
C HIS A 171 23.92 -12.71 22.26
N SER A 172 24.90 -13.43 22.79
CA SER A 172 25.13 -14.85 22.56
C SER A 172 23.89 -15.65 22.93
N GLU A 173 23.31 -16.37 21.96
CA GLU A 173 22.28 -17.38 22.24
C GLU A 173 22.81 -18.45 23.20
N PRO A 174 22.02 -18.90 24.19
CA PRO A 174 22.40 -20.03 25.02
C PRO A 174 22.23 -21.34 24.24
N PRO A 175 22.99 -22.39 24.57
CA PRO A 175 22.99 -23.62 23.80
C PRO A 175 21.65 -24.34 23.92
N ILE A 176 21.20 -24.91 22.80
CA ILE A 176 20.04 -25.80 22.74
C ILE A 176 20.40 -27.10 23.46
N VAL A 177 19.53 -27.53 24.39
CA VAL A 177 19.56 -28.85 25.05
C VAL A 177 18.96 -29.90 24.15
#